data_AF-A0A7V4Q5A4-F1
#
_entry.id   AF-A0A7V4Q5A4-F1
#
_cell.length_a   1.000
_cell.length_b   1.000
_cell.length_c   1.000
_cell.angle_alpha   90.00
_cell.angle_beta   90.00
_cell.angle_gamma   90.00
#
_symmetry.space_group_name_H-M   'P 1'
#
loop_
_entity.id
_entity.type
_entity.pdbx_description
1 polymer ?
#
loop_
_entity_poly.entity_id
_entity_poly.type
_entity_poly.pdbx_seq_one_letter_code
_entity_poly.pdbx_strand_id
1 'polypeptide(L)'
;MLLLPGRFGVFLLFPAGNGSRVEIVELGRGQSLRALASGLESRGIVSSARLFTLYARLKGGAARVKAGSYQLNDGMRPAEILSKMLSGDVYERIFALPSGYSSHQVAEMLEKRGIFGKEPFLAACRDRKLLAELGISAQSAEGYLFPGSYNILPGRTEQQVVREMVARQQELLAAEFSTKARAKGLSTLELLTLASMVEKEAVLPAEMPLIAAVFHNRLSKGMRLQSDPTALYGVRAFSG
;
A
#
# COMPACT_ATOMS: atom_id res chain seq x y z
N MET A 1 -28.29 -40.34 20.07
CA MET A 1 -28.26 -38.92 19.63
C MET A 1 -27.15 -38.11 20.36
N LEU A 2 -25.96 -38.70 20.60
CA LEU A 2 -24.86 -38.11 21.40
C LEU A 2 -23.58 -37.75 20.60
N LEU A 3 -23.58 -37.95 19.27
CA LEU A 3 -22.39 -37.79 18.43
C LEU A 3 -22.07 -36.33 18.07
N LEU A 4 -23.05 -35.43 18.14
CA LEU A 4 -22.91 -34.03 17.74
C LEU A 4 -22.02 -33.19 18.69
N PRO A 5 -22.19 -33.26 20.02
CA PRO A 5 -21.33 -32.51 20.95
C PRO A 5 -19.88 -32.98 20.90
N GLY A 6 -19.66 -34.29 20.84
CA GLY A 6 -18.31 -34.88 20.73
C GLY A 6 -17.60 -34.47 19.43
N ARG A 7 -18.30 -34.56 18.29
CA ARG A 7 -17.74 -34.11 17.00
C ARG A 7 -17.46 -32.62 16.95
N PHE A 8 -18.29 -31.80 17.60
CA PHE A 8 -18.06 -30.36 17.69
C PHE A 8 -16.85 -30.03 18.58
N GLY A 9 -16.70 -30.72 19.73
CA GLY A 9 -15.54 -30.59 20.60
C GLY A 9 -14.23 -30.98 19.90
N VAL A 10 -14.21 -32.12 19.20
CA VAL A 10 -13.07 -32.56 18.39
C VAL A 10 -12.72 -31.52 17.32
N PHE A 11 -13.73 -31.01 16.60
CA PHE A 11 -13.51 -29.97 15.60
C PHE A 11 -12.82 -28.73 16.16
N LEU A 12 -13.21 -28.25 17.35
CA LEU A 12 -12.62 -27.04 17.93
C LEU A 12 -11.19 -27.23 18.43
N LEU A 13 -10.85 -28.44 18.86
CA LEU A 13 -9.55 -28.75 19.46
C LEU A 13 -8.51 -29.16 18.42
N PHE A 14 -8.93 -29.77 17.31
CA PHE A 14 -8.03 -30.32 16.30
C PHE A 14 -8.02 -29.47 15.02
N PRO A 15 -6.84 -29.11 14.50
CA PRO A 15 -6.72 -28.44 13.21
C PRO A 15 -7.11 -29.37 12.06
N ALA A 16 -7.28 -28.81 10.86
CA ALA A 16 -7.62 -29.57 9.66
C ALA A 16 -6.42 -30.38 9.10
N GLY A 17 -5.20 -29.92 9.39
CA GLY A 17 -3.94 -30.49 8.93
C GLY A 17 -2.79 -30.11 9.85
N ASN A 18 -1.58 -29.99 9.28
CA ASN A 18 -0.33 -29.87 10.04
C ASN A 18 0.38 -28.52 9.90
N GLY A 19 -0.21 -27.55 9.19
CA GLY A 19 0.35 -26.22 8.96
C GLY A 19 1.13 -26.09 7.64
N SER A 20 1.24 -27.16 6.85
CA SER A 20 1.96 -27.15 5.57
C SER A 20 1.23 -26.36 4.48
N ARG A 21 -0.09 -26.15 4.59
CA ARG A 21 -0.87 -25.41 3.61
C ARG A 21 -1.16 -24.02 4.11
N VAL A 22 -0.59 -23.00 3.46
CA VAL A 22 -0.79 -21.58 3.77
C VAL A 22 -1.59 -20.93 2.65
N GLU A 23 -2.72 -20.32 2.99
CA GLU A 23 -3.65 -19.70 2.03
C GLU A 23 -4.01 -18.29 2.47
N ILE A 24 -4.12 -17.38 1.51
CA ILE A 24 -4.70 -16.06 1.73
C ILE A 24 -6.18 -16.14 1.36
N VAL A 25 -7.05 -16.02 2.36
CA VAL A 25 -8.50 -16.12 2.19
C VAL A 25 -9.12 -14.74 2.29
N GLU A 26 -9.69 -14.27 1.19
CA GLU A 26 -10.44 -13.02 1.14
C GLU A 26 -11.88 -13.22 1.61
N LEU A 27 -12.30 -12.38 2.57
CA LEU A 27 -13.69 -12.21 2.96
C LEU A 27 -14.20 -10.86 2.44
N GLY A 28 -14.99 -10.90 1.37
CA GLY A 28 -15.60 -9.71 0.77
C GLY A 28 -16.68 -9.09 1.68
N ARG A 29 -16.91 -7.77 1.54
CA ARG A 29 -18.00 -7.09 2.24
C ARG A 29 -19.35 -7.70 1.83
N GLY A 30 -20.14 -8.12 2.82
CA GLY A 30 -21.46 -8.72 2.58
C GLY A 30 -21.43 -10.21 2.20
N GLN A 31 -20.27 -10.84 2.11
CA GLN A 31 -20.17 -12.27 1.86
C GLN A 31 -20.71 -13.07 3.06
N SER A 32 -21.53 -14.10 2.80
CA SER A 32 -22.12 -14.89 3.88
C SER A 32 -21.07 -15.76 4.58
N LEU A 33 -21.20 -15.88 5.91
CA LEU A 33 -20.37 -16.78 6.73
C LEU A 33 -20.37 -18.23 6.21
N ARG A 34 -21.47 -18.68 5.60
CA ARG A 34 -21.56 -20.01 4.98
C ARG A 34 -20.66 -20.12 3.75
N ALA A 35 -20.67 -19.12 2.86
CA ALA A 35 -19.83 -19.10 1.68
C ALA A 35 -18.34 -19.08 2.06
N LEU A 36 -17.98 -18.26 3.06
CA LEU A 36 -16.64 -18.26 3.64
C LEU A 36 -16.27 -19.64 4.18
N ALA A 37 -17.10 -20.23 5.04
CA ALA A 37 -16.83 -21.51 5.67
C ALA A 37 -16.65 -22.63 4.63
N SER A 38 -17.48 -22.63 3.57
CA SER A 38 -17.32 -23.53 2.43
C SER A 38 -16.03 -23.30 1.65
N GLY A 39 -15.60 -22.05 1.48
CA GLY A 39 -14.30 -21.72 0.88
C GLY A 39 -13.11 -22.14 1.74
N LEU A 40 -13.22 -22.08 3.07
CA LEU A 40 -12.20 -22.57 3.99
C LEU A 40 -12.10 -24.11 3.94
N GLU A 41 -13.24 -24.80 3.88
CA GLU A 41 -13.30 -26.26 3.79
C GLU A 41 -12.76 -26.76 2.44
N SER A 42 -13.13 -26.13 1.33
CA SER A 42 -12.65 -26.54 -0.01
C SER A 42 -11.13 -26.34 -0.17
N ARG A 43 -10.55 -25.41 0.57
CA ARG A 43 -9.10 -25.18 0.64
C ARG A 43 -8.40 -26.01 1.72
N GLY A 44 -9.14 -26.83 2.47
CA GLY A 44 -8.58 -27.67 3.54
C GLY A 44 -8.11 -26.89 4.78
N ILE A 45 -8.51 -25.64 4.94
CA ILE A 45 -8.15 -24.80 6.10
C ILE A 45 -9.00 -25.15 7.32
N VAL A 46 -10.24 -25.58 7.12
CA VAL A 46 -11.10 -26.15 8.16
C VAL A 46 -11.62 -27.51 7.73
N SER A 47 -11.80 -28.42 8.68
CA SER A 47 -12.29 -29.78 8.40
C SER A 47 -13.81 -29.87 8.20
N SER A 48 -14.56 -28.82 8.59
CA SER A 48 -16.01 -28.78 8.35
C SER A 48 -16.58 -27.36 8.28
N ALA A 49 -17.17 -26.99 7.14
CA ALA A 49 -17.83 -25.69 6.97
C ALA A 49 -19.05 -25.52 7.89
N ARG A 50 -19.81 -26.60 8.10
CA ARG A 50 -21.02 -26.59 8.94
C ARG A 50 -20.70 -26.34 10.40
N LEU A 51 -19.66 -27.01 10.92
CA LEU A 51 -19.22 -26.83 12.31
C LEU A 51 -18.58 -25.46 12.51
N PHE A 52 -17.79 -24.97 11.55
CA PHE A 52 -17.25 -23.61 11.59
C PHE A 52 -18.35 -22.55 11.61
N THR A 53 -19.36 -22.71 10.76
CA THR A 53 -20.53 -21.80 10.72
C THR A 53 -21.28 -21.80 12.05
N LEU A 54 -21.50 -22.98 12.64
CA LEU A 54 -22.15 -23.11 13.96
C LEU A 54 -21.31 -22.42 15.04
N TYR A 55 -20.00 -22.66 15.06
CA TYR A 55 -19.09 -22.06 16.03
C TYR A 55 -19.07 -20.53 15.94
N ALA A 56 -18.97 -19.98 14.73
CA ALA A 56 -19.01 -18.55 14.50
C ALA A 56 -20.34 -17.92 14.91
N ARG A 57 -21.47 -18.62 14.73
CA ARG A 57 -22.77 -18.17 15.25
C ARG A 57 -22.81 -18.11 16.77
N LEU A 58 -22.30 -19.13 17.45
CA LEU A 58 -22.24 -19.18 18.92
C LEU A 58 -21.34 -18.09 19.53
N LYS A 59 -20.29 -17.67 18.82
CA LYS A 59 -19.33 -16.65 19.28
C LYS A 59 -19.69 -15.20 18.92
N GLY A 60 -20.88 -14.95 18.39
CA GLY A 60 -21.37 -13.58 18.13
C GLY A 60 -21.80 -13.29 16.69
N GLY A 61 -21.91 -14.32 15.83
CA GLY A 61 -22.56 -14.22 14.53
C GLY A 61 -21.68 -13.73 13.39
N ALA A 62 -22.20 -13.90 12.16
CA ALA A 62 -21.55 -13.48 10.91
C ALA A 62 -21.27 -11.97 10.82
N ALA A 63 -22.08 -11.15 11.51
CA ALA A 63 -22.00 -9.69 11.44
C ALA A 63 -20.78 -9.09 12.15
N ARG A 64 -20.12 -9.85 13.04
CA ARG A 64 -18.92 -9.39 13.76
C ARG A 64 -17.61 -9.75 13.08
N VAL A 65 -17.65 -10.61 12.07
CA VAL A 65 -16.47 -10.98 11.30
C VAL A 65 -16.09 -9.81 10.41
N LYS A 66 -14.88 -9.30 10.55
CA LYS A 66 -14.43 -8.14 9.78
C LYS A 66 -14.07 -8.57 8.36
N ALA A 67 -14.52 -7.81 7.36
CA ALA A 67 -14.10 -8.02 5.98
C ALA A 67 -12.59 -7.76 5.83
N GLY A 68 -11.94 -8.52 4.97
CA GLY A 68 -10.49 -8.44 4.75
C GLY A 68 -9.88 -9.76 4.29
N SER A 69 -8.59 -9.74 4.04
CA SER A 69 -7.83 -10.92 3.64
C SER A 69 -7.10 -11.48 4.83
N TYR A 70 -7.16 -12.79 5.03
CA TYR A 70 -6.55 -13.46 6.17
C TYR A 70 -5.56 -14.51 5.67
N GLN A 71 -4.32 -14.45 6.14
CA GLN A 71 -3.37 -15.53 5.93
C GLN A 71 -3.65 -16.62 6.98
N LEU A 72 -4.13 -17.76 6.51
CA LEU A 72 -4.53 -18.90 7.33
C LEU A 72 -3.71 -20.13 6.92
N ASN A 73 -3.55 -21.07 7.83
CA ASN A 73 -3.00 -22.38 7.48
C ASN A 73 -3.83 -23.52 8.05
N ASP A 74 -3.68 -24.71 7.49
CA ASP A 74 -4.42 -25.91 7.89
C ASP A 74 -4.06 -26.42 9.29
N GLY A 75 -2.96 -25.95 9.89
CA GLY A 75 -2.55 -26.22 11.26
C GLY A 75 -3.20 -25.31 12.31
N MET A 76 -3.94 -24.28 11.90
CA MET A 76 -4.68 -23.42 12.82
C MET A 76 -5.95 -24.11 13.32
N ARG A 77 -6.24 -23.98 14.61
CA ARG A 77 -7.52 -24.43 15.16
C ARG A 77 -8.66 -23.53 14.69
N PRO A 78 -9.88 -24.05 14.54
CA PRO A 78 -11.05 -23.23 14.19
C PRO A 78 -11.28 -22.04 15.13
N ALA A 79 -10.92 -22.19 16.41
CA ALA A 79 -10.96 -21.10 17.38
C ALA A 79 -10.00 -19.95 17.06
N GLU A 80 -8.79 -20.27 16.62
CA GLU A 80 -7.74 -19.31 16.24
C GLU A 80 -8.13 -18.60 14.94
N ILE A 81 -8.60 -19.35 13.94
CA ILE A 81 -9.09 -18.80 12.68
C ILE A 81 -10.20 -17.77 12.97
N LEU A 82 -11.24 -18.17 13.71
CA LEU A 82 -12.34 -17.25 14.01
C LEU A 82 -11.88 -16.03 14.82
N SER A 83 -10.98 -16.20 15.79
CA SER A 83 -10.45 -15.09 16.59
C SER A 83 -9.70 -14.07 15.73
N LYS A 84 -8.88 -14.55 14.79
CA LYS A 84 -8.16 -13.72 13.81
C LYS A 84 -9.13 -12.89 12.95
N MET A 85 -10.25 -13.50 12.54
CA MET A 85 -11.27 -12.82 11.74
C MET A 85 -12.19 -11.87 12.54
N LEU A 86 -12.42 -12.15 13.83
CA LEU A 86 -13.18 -11.25 14.71
C LEU A 86 -12.36 -10.02 15.15
N SER A 87 -11.07 -10.22 15.40
CA SER A 87 -10.14 -9.12 15.72
C SER A 87 -9.85 -8.25 14.50
N GLY A 88 -9.92 -8.82 13.29
CA GLY A 88 -9.54 -8.13 12.05
C GLY A 88 -8.04 -8.10 11.86
N ASP A 89 -7.34 -9.13 12.33
CA ASP A 89 -5.92 -9.38 12.05
C ASP A 89 -5.78 -9.84 10.59
N VAL A 90 -5.99 -8.86 9.70
CA VAL A 90 -5.90 -9.02 8.26
C VAL A 90 -4.45 -9.10 7.84
N TYR A 91 -4.19 -9.94 6.85
CA TYR A 91 -2.90 -9.99 6.19
C TYR A 91 -2.71 -8.70 5.39
N GLU A 92 -1.68 -7.95 5.74
CA GLU A 92 -1.23 -6.75 5.04
C GLU A 92 0.28 -6.80 4.83
N ARG A 93 0.73 -6.23 3.72
CA ARG A 93 2.16 -5.99 3.48
C ARG A 93 2.44 -4.51 3.67
N ILE A 94 3.31 -4.18 4.60
CA ILE A 94 3.71 -2.79 4.85
C ILE A 94 5.01 -2.52 4.11
N PHE A 95 5.09 -1.38 3.42
CA PHE A 95 6.37 -0.84 3.00
C PHE A 95 6.49 0.63 3.37
N ALA A 96 7.72 1.05 3.62
CA ALA A 96 8.08 2.45 3.82
C ALA A 96 8.82 2.94 2.59
N LEU A 97 8.30 4.00 1.97
CA LEU A 97 8.94 4.75 0.90
C LEU A 97 9.80 5.87 1.49
N PRO A 98 11.14 5.80 1.37
CA PRO A 98 12.02 6.87 1.85
C PRO A 98 11.91 8.14 0.99
N SER A 99 12.29 9.29 1.54
CA SER A 99 12.34 10.54 0.78
C SER A 99 13.43 10.52 -0.30
N GLY A 100 13.22 11.30 -1.35
CA GLY A 100 14.16 11.44 -2.46
C GLY A 100 14.24 10.21 -3.39
N TYR A 101 13.39 9.20 -3.25
CA TYR A 101 13.35 8.07 -4.18
C TYR A 101 12.72 8.46 -5.51
N SER A 102 13.28 8.00 -6.63
CA SER A 102 12.62 8.07 -7.93
C SER A 102 11.59 6.95 -8.11
N SER A 103 10.62 7.10 -9.01
CA SER A 103 9.62 6.06 -9.30
C SER A 103 10.26 4.71 -9.66
N HIS A 104 11.41 4.72 -10.31
CA HIS A 104 12.20 3.53 -10.63
C HIS A 104 12.77 2.84 -9.38
N GLN A 105 13.32 3.61 -8.45
CA GLN A 105 13.80 3.07 -7.16
C GLN A 105 12.65 2.53 -6.31
N VAL A 106 11.48 3.18 -6.37
CA VAL A 106 10.25 2.67 -5.73
C VAL A 106 9.85 1.33 -6.32
N ALA A 107 9.80 1.23 -7.66
CA ALA A 107 9.43 0.01 -8.37
C ALA A 107 10.37 -1.16 -8.03
N GLU A 108 11.69 -0.94 -8.03
CA GLU A 108 12.68 -1.95 -7.63
C GLU A 108 12.54 -2.39 -6.17
N MET A 109 12.27 -1.44 -5.27
CA MET A 109 12.04 -1.75 -3.87
C MET A 109 10.80 -2.63 -3.68
N LEU A 110 9.71 -2.32 -4.38
CA LEU A 110 8.45 -3.08 -4.32
C LEU A 110 8.62 -4.49 -4.87
N GLU A 111 9.38 -4.63 -5.96
CA GLU A 111 9.71 -5.92 -6.58
C GLU A 111 10.56 -6.79 -5.68
N LYS A 112 11.64 -6.24 -5.09
CA LYS A 112 12.49 -6.96 -4.14
C LYS A 112 11.73 -7.44 -2.90
N ARG A 113 10.67 -6.72 -2.51
CA ARG A 113 9.78 -7.10 -1.40
C ARG A 113 8.62 -8.02 -1.84
N GLY A 114 8.55 -8.36 -3.13
CA GLY A 114 7.51 -9.19 -3.72
C GLY A 114 6.11 -8.57 -3.65
N ILE A 115 6.00 -7.25 -3.49
CA ILE A 115 4.72 -6.54 -3.32
C ILE A 115 4.07 -6.30 -4.69
N PHE A 116 4.82 -5.72 -5.63
CA PHE A 116 4.42 -5.51 -7.03
C PHE A 116 5.59 -5.78 -7.96
N GLY A 117 5.32 -6.14 -9.21
CA GLY A 117 6.36 -6.19 -10.23
C GLY A 117 6.85 -4.78 -10.59
N LYS A 118 8.12 -4.66 -10.99
CA LYS A 118 8.73 -3.37 -11.35
C LYS A 118 7.99 -2.70 -12.51
N GLU A 119 7.80 -3.41 -13.62
CA GLU A 119 7.16 -2.86 -14.82
C GLU A 119 5.68 -2.50 -14.64
N PRO A 120 4.83 -3.35 -14.02
CA PRO A 120 3.44 -2.97 -13.70
C PRO A 120 3.33 -1.68 -12.88
N PHE A 121 4.20 -1.50 -11.88
CA PHE A 121 4.18 -0.30 -11.07
C PHE A 121 4.61 0.95 -11.86
N LEU A 122 5.65 0.85 -12.69
CA LEU A 122 6.06 1.93 -13.59
C LEU A 122 5.01 2.26 -14.63
N ALA A 123 4.30 1.25 -15.15
CA ALA A 123 3.18 1.45 -16.06
C ALA A 123 2.05 2.23 -15.38
N ALA A 124 1.70 1.88 -14.13
CA ALA A 124 0.72 2.65 -13.34
C ALA A 124 1.17 4.10 -13.11
N CYS A 125 2.46 4.35 -12.86
CA CYS A 125 3.00 5.70 -12.73
C CYS A 125 2.92 6.53 -14.02
N ARG A 126 2.81 5.90 -15.20
CA ARG A 126 2.75 6.54 -16.52
C ARG A 126 1.36 6.48 -17.16
N ASP A 127 0.39 5.88 -16.48
CA ASP A 127 -0.97 5.70 -16.97
C ASP A 127 -1.64 7.06 -17.18
N ARG A 128 -1.90 7.41 -18.44
CA ARG A 128 -2.45 8.72 -18.82
C ARG A 128 -3.84 8.96 -18.24
N LYS A 129 -4.66 7.92 -18.11
CA LYS A 129 -6.01 8.03 -17.55
C LYS A 129 -5.91 8.30 -16.05
N LEU A 130 -5.07 7.54 -15.34
CA LEU A 130 -4.84 7.76 -13.92
C LEU A 130 -4.26 9.16 -13.64
N LEU A 131 -3.27 9.59 -14.40
CA LEU A 131 -2.66 10.92 -14.23
C LEU A 131 -3.67 12.04 -14.46
N ALA A 132 -4.51 11.93 -15.49
CA ALA A 132 -5.58 12.89 -15.76
C ALA A 132 -6.62 12.93 -14.62
N GLU A 133 -7.03 11.78 -14.10
CA GLU A 133 -7.93 11.69 -12.93
C GLU A 133 -7.32 12.34 -11.68
N LEU A 134 -6.01 12.28 -11.53
CA LEU A 134 -5.26 12.88 -10.42
C LEU A 134 -4.91 14.36 -10.64
N GLY A 135 -5.26 14.94 -11.81
CA GLY A 135 -4.91 16.32 -12.14
C GLY A 135 -3.42 16.56 -12.42
N ILE A 136 -2.68 15.52 -12.80
CA ILE A 136 -1.25 15.60 -13.14
C ILE A 136 -1.09 15.77 -14.66
N SER A 137 -0.55 16.91 -15.07
CA SER A 137 -0.24 17.21 -16.48
C SER A 137 1.11 16.66 -16.95
N ALA A 138 1.94 16.17 -16.01
CA ALA A 138 3.25 15.59 -16.31
C ALA A 138 3.16 14.25 -17.07
N GLN A 139 4.30 13.77 -17.56
CA GLN A 139 4.39 12.49 -18.27
C GLN A 139 4.30 11.26 -17.35
N SER A 140 4.52 11.45 -16.05
CA SER A 140 4.46 10.40 -15.04
C SER A 140 4.14 11.00 -13.66
N ALA A 141 3.90 10.13 -12.68
CA ALA A 141 3.76 10.47 -11.27
C ALA A 141 5.11 10.74 -10.56
N GLU A 142 6.23 10.87 -11.30
CA GLU A 142 7.54 11.20 -10.73
C GLU A 142 7.48 12.48 -9.88
N GLY A 143 7.99 12.41 -8.64
CA GLY A 143 7.95 13.52 -7.69
C GLY A 143 6.58 13.76 -7.03
N TYR A 144 5.51 13.10 -7.47
CA TYR A 144 4.18 13.16 -6.84
C TYR A 144 3.94 12.03 -5.84
N LEU A 145 4.78 11.00 -5.83
CA LEU A 145 4.67 9.88 -4.89
C LEU A 145 5.17 10.31 -3.50
N PHE A 146 4.24 10.53 -2.56
CA PHE A 146 4.59 10.97 -1.21
C PHE A 146 5.44 9.93 -0.47
N PRO A 147 6.53 10.31 0.22
CA PRO A 147 7.31 9.40 1.06
C PRO A 147 6.58 9.09 2.37
N GLY A 148 6.51 7.81 2.76
CA GLY A 148 5.78 7.40 3.95
C GLY A 148 5.58 5.89 4.04
N SER A 149 4.84 5.46 5.06
CA SER A 149 4.44 4.06 5.21
C SER A 149 3.09 3.79 4.58
N TYR A 150 2.98 2.67 3.87
CA TYR A 150 1.80 2.24 3.11
C TYR A 150 1.45 0.79 3.43
N ASN A 151 0.18 0.55 3.70
CA ASN A 151 -0.36 -0.78 3.94
C ASN A 151 -0.99 -1.32 2.65
N ILE A 152 -0.45 -2.42 2.14
CA ILE A 152 -0.91 -3.09 0.94
C ILE A 152 -1.73 -4.31 1.34
N LEU A 153 -3.04 -4.16 1.21
CA LEU A 153 -3.99 -5.26 1.34
C LEU A 153 -3.92 -6.17 0.10
N PRO A 154 -4.19 -7.47 0.22
CA PRO A 154 -4.29 -8.36 -0.93
C PRO A 154 -5.34 -7.89 -1.94
N GLY A 155 -5.07 -8.11 -3.22
CA GLY A 155 -5.92 -7.66 -4.33
C GLY A 155 -5.81 -6.17 -4.65
N ARG A 156 -5.06 -5.40 -3.86
CA ARG A 156 -4.80 -3.98 -4.14
C ARG A 156 -3.91 -3.85 -5.38
N THR A 157 -4.28 -2.98 -6.30
CA THR A 157 -3.55 -2.77 -7.56
C THR A 157 -2.51 -1.66 -7.45
N GLU A 158 -1.52 -1.67 -8.34
CA GLU A 158 -0.48 -0.65 -8.46
C GLU A 158 -1.10 0.75 -8.63
N GLN A 159 -2.13 0.87 -9.49
CA GLN A 159 -2.87 2.12 -9.71
C GLN A 159 -3.52 2.66 -8.43
N GLN A 160 -4.06 1.78 -7.57
CA GLN A 160 -4.65 2.20 -6.30
C GLN A 160 -3.61 2.69 -5.31
N VAL A 161 -2.39 2.15 -5.36
CA VAL A 161 -1.28 2.58 -4.50
C VAL A 161 -0.71 3.90 -4.98
N VAL A 162 -0.48 4.05 -6.29
CA VAL A 162 -0.09 5.35 -6.90
C VAL A 162 -1.11 6.42 -6.55
N ARG A 163 -2.42 6.13 -6.67
CA ARG A 163 -3.49 7.06 -6.28
C ARG A 163 -3.40 7.50 -4.83
N GLU A 164 -3.20 6.56 -3.90
CA GLU A 164 -3.05 6.88 -2.48
C GLU A 164 -1.83 7.76 -2.21
N MET A 165 -0.68 7.44 -2.81
CA MET A 165 0.56 8.22 -2.66
C MET A 165 0.37 9.66 -3.14
N VAL A 166 -0.24 9.83 -4.31
CA VAL A 166 -0.49 11.15 -4.90
C VAL A 166 -1.53 11.92 -4.09
N ALA A 167 -2.61 11.28 -3.65
CA ALA A 167 -3.64 11.93 -2.84
C ALA A 167 -3.02 12.49 -1.55
N ARG A 168 -2.17 11.72 -0.87
CA ARG A 168 -1.47 12.16 0.33
C ARG A 168 -0.54 13.35 0.08
N GLN A 169 0.16 13.36 -1.06
CA GLN A 169 0.97 14.52 -1.48
C GLN A 169 0.09 15.77 -1.66
N GLN A 170 -1.05 15.62 -2.33
CA GLN A 170 -1.97 16.71 -2.60
C GLN A 170 -2.60 17.26 -1.32
N GLU A 171 -2.98 16.40 -0.38
CA GLU A 171 -3.48 16.78 0.94
C GLU A 171 -2.45 17.62 1.71
N LEU A 172 -1.19 17.16 1.76
CA LEU A 172 -0.11 17.92 2.42
C LEU A 172 0.11 19.28 1.75
N LEU A 173 0.15 19.33 0.42
CA LEU A 173 0.31 20.58 -0.33
C LEU A 173 -0.87 21.53 -0.11
N ALA A 174 -2.10 21.01 -0.01
CA ALA A 174 -3.28 21.82 0.26
C ALA A 174 -3.24 22.42 1.67
N ALA A 175 -2.80 21.64 2.66
CA ALA A 175 -2.69 22.08 4.06
C ALA A 175 -1.56 23.12 4.27
N GLU A 176 -0.36 22.83 3.75
CA GLU A 176 0.86 23.59 4.10
C GLU A 176 1.25 24.66 3.07
N PHE A 177 0.89 24.47 1.79
CA PHE A 177 1.45 25.26 0.68
C PHE A 177 0.43 26.13 -0.08
N SER A 178 -0.84 26.11 0.30
CA SER A 178 -1.91 26.82 -0.42
C SER A 178 -1.78 28.35 -0.42
N THR A 179 -1.12 28.96 0.56
CA THR A 179 -1.00 30.43 0.67
C THR A 179 0.35 30.98 0.18
N LYS A 180 1.48 30.37 0.56
CA LYS A 180 2.82 30.93 0.28
C LYS A 180 3.37 30.59 -1.12
N ALA A 181 3.11 29.39 -1.65
CA ALA A 181 3.58 29.00 -2.98
C ALA A 181 2.69 29.55 -4.10
N ARG A 182 1.36 29.58 -3.91
CA ARG A 182 0.44 30.24 -4.84
C ARG A 182 0.73 31.73 -4.98
N ALA A 183 1.12 32.41 -3.90
CA ALA A 183 1.54 33.82 -3.94
C ALA A 183 2.78 34.08 -4.83
N LYS A 184 3.58 33.04 -5.13
CA LYS A 184 4.76 33.13 -6.00
C LYS A 184 4.52 32.65 -7.43
N GLY A 185 3.27 32.25 -7.77
CA GLY A 185 2.90 31.83 -9.12
C GLY A 185 3.48 30.49 -9.60
N LEU A 186 4.11 29.71 -8.72
CA LEU A 186 4.67 28.41 -9.09
C LEU A 186 3.57 27.37 -9.29
N SER A 187 3.64 26.62 -10.39
CA SER A 187 2.83 25.42 -10.58
C SER A 187 3.25 24.32 -9.60
N THR A 188 2.35 23.37 -9.33
CA THR A 188 2.65 22.22 -8.47
C THR A 188 3.86 21.42 -8.97
N LEU A 189 4.00 21.27 -10.29
CA LEU A 189 5.13 20.56 -10.89
C LEU A 189 6.45 21.29 -10.61
N GLU A 190 6.49 22.61 -10.79
CA GLU A 190 7.68 23.42 -10.52
C GLU A 190 8.05 23.39 -9.03
N LEU A 191 7.06 23.46 -8.15
CA LEU A 191 7.26 23.36 -6.71
C LEU A 191 7.88 22.02 -6.32
N LEU A 192 7.31 20.91 -6.81
CA LEU A 192 7.82 19.56 -6.53
C LEU A 192 9.21 19.34 -7.14
N THR A 193 9.47 19.89 -8.32
CA THR A 193 10.78 19.83 -8.98
C THR A 193 11.82 20.60 -8.17
N LEU A 194 11.49 21.80 -7.68
CA LEU A 194 12.38 22.57 -6.82
C LEU A 194 12.64 21.84 -5.50
N ALA A 195 11.59 21.30 -4.87
CA ALA A 195 11.71 20.55 -3.64
C ALA A 195 12.60 19.31 -3.81
N SER A 196 12.47 18.58 -4.91
CA SER A 196 13.30 17.40 -5.17
C SER A 196 14.77 17.75 -5.39
N MET A 197 15.08 18.88 -6.03
CA MET A 197 16.45 19.39 -6.14
C MET A 197 17.01 19.77 -4.77
N VAL A 198 16.26 20.51 -3.95
CA VAL A 198 16.69 20.90 -2.60
C VAL A 198 16.95 19.66 -1.72
N GLU A 199 16.05 18.68 -1.75
CA GLU A 199 16.18 17.42 -1.00
C GLU A 199 17.45 16.64 -1.40
N LYS A 200 17.81 16.65 -2.68
CA LYS A 200 18.99 15.93 -3.18
C LYS A 200 20.31 16.65 -2.95
N GLU A 201 20.27 17.97 -2.87
CA GLU A 201 21.46 18.80 -2.64
C GLU A 201 21.79 18.91 -1.15
N ALA A 202 20.78 18.88 -0.28
CA ALA A 202 20.96 19.00 1.16
C ALA A 202 21.58 17.73 1.76
N VAL A 203 22.66 17.88 2.51
CA VAL A 203 23.21 16.80 3.34
C VAL A 203 22.49 16.77 4.69
N LEU A 204 22.16 17.95 5.22
CA LEU A 204 21.44 18.13 6.47
C LEU A 204 20.11 18.88 6.26
N PRO A 205 19.02 18.51 6.97
CA PRO A 205 17.75 19.23 6.88
C PRO A 205 17.85 20.73 7.18
N ALA A 206 18.79 21.13 8.04
CA ALA A 206 19.03 22.53 8.38
C ALA A 206 19.56 23.39 7.21
N GLU A 207 20.13 22.77 6.17
CA GLU A 207 20.66 23.46 4.99
C GLU A 207 19.57 23.75 3.95
N MET A 208 18.45 23.01 3.98
CA MET A 208 17.38 23.10 3.00
C MET A 208 16.83 24.52 2.81
N PRO A 209 16.59 25.35 3.85
CA PRO A 209 16.12 26.72 3.66
C PRO A 209 17.13 27.60 2.90
N LEU A 210 18.43 27.42 3.15
CA LEU A 210 19.48 28.18 2.48
C LEU A 210 19.61 27.76 1.01
N ILE A 211 19.61 26.46 0.74
CA ILE A 211 19.67 25.90 -0.61
C ILE A 211 18.45 26.35 -1.43
N ALA A 212 17.25 26.28 -0.83
CA ALA A 212 16.02 26.77 -1.45
C ALA A 212 16.10 28.26 -1.79
N ALA A 213 16.68 29.09 -0.90
CA ALA A 213 16.89 30.51 -1.16
C ALA A 213 17.85 30.75 -2.32
N VAL A 214 18.94 29.98 -2.43
CA VAL A 214 19.89 30.08 -3.55
C VAL A 214 19.21 29.76 -4.87
N PHE A 215 18.48 28.65 -4.96
CA PHE A 215 17.77 28.29 -6.20
C PHE A 215 16.71 29.33 -6.58
N HIS A 216 15.95 29.83 -5.61
CA HIS A 216 14.98 30.89 -5.87
C HIS A 216 15.64 32.18 -6.40
N ASN A 217 16.79 32.57 -5.85
CA ASN A 217 17.56 33.74 -6.31
C ASN A 217 18.18 33.55 -7.70
N ARG A 218 18.53 32.32 -8.08
CA ARG A 218 19.01 32.01 -9.43
C ARG A 218 17.87 32.10 -10.45
N LEU A 219 16.72 31.52 -10.14
CA LEU A 219 15.53 31.59 -11.00
C LEU A 219 15.06 33.03 -11.22
N SER A 220 15.00 33.86 -10.17
CA SER A 220 14.59 35.27 -10.30
C SER A 220 15.54 36.11 -11.16
N LYS A 221 16.80 35.69 -11.29
CA LYS A 221 17.82 36.33 -12.13
C LYS A 221 17.99 35.67 -13.50
N GLY A 222 17.15 34.69 -13.87
CA GLY A 222 17.26 33.96 -15.13
C GLY A 222 18.53 33.11 -15.27
N MET A 223 19.19 32.78 -14.15
CA MET A 223 20.43 31.99 -14.17
C MET A 223 20.12 30.48 -14.20
N ARG A 224 21.01 29.71 -14.83
CA ARG A 224 20.97 28.24 -14.78
C ARG A 224 21.12 27.77 -13.33
N LEU A 225 20.39 26.73 -12.94
CA LEU A 225 20.44 26.18 -11.58
C LEU A 225 21.75 25.45 -11.28
N GLN A 226 22.31 24.72 -12.27
CA GLN A 226 23.57 23.96 -12.15
C GLN A 226 23.59 23.04 -10.93
N SER A 227 22.56 22.20 -10.77
CA SER A 227 22.45 21.23 -9.67
C SER A 227 22.87 19.84 -10.15
N ASP A 228 23.94 19.29 -9.56
CA ASP A 228 24.52 17.99 -9.90
C ASP A 228 23.53 16.81 -9.80
N PRO A 229 22.60 16.77 -8.82
CA PRO A 229 21.50 15.80 -8.79
C PRO A 229 20.68 15.70 -10.07
N THR A 230 20.44 16.81 -10.79
CA THR A 230 19.65 16.79 -12.02
C THR A 230 20.39 16.09 -13.16
N ALA A 231 21.73 16.20 -13.21
CA ALA A 231 22.56 15.50 -14.18
C ALA A 231 22.57 13.99 -13.91
N LEU A 232 22.69 13.58 -12.64
CA LEU A 232 22.66 12.18 -12.23
C LEU A 232 21.29 11.52 -12.46
N TYR A 233 20.19 12.24 -12.25
CA TYR A 233 18.86 11.75 -12.59
C TYR A 233 18.72 11.49 -14.10
N GLY A 234 19.18 12.42 -14.94
CA GLY A 234 19.19 12.25 -16.39
C GLY A 234 20.03 11.05 -16.86
N VAL A 235 21.10 10.70 -16.16
CA VAL A 235 21.86 9.49 -16.49
C VAL A 235 21.10 8.24 -16.05
N ARG A 236 20.60 8.17 -14.81
CA ARG A 236 19.94 6.95 -14.28
C ARG A 236 18.55 6.68 -14.82
N ALA A 237 17.81 7.71 -15.22
CA ALA A 237 16.49 7.55 -15.84
C ALA A 237 16.57 7.02 -17.28
N PHE A 238 17.72 7.18 -17.93
CA PHE A 238 17.97 6.73 -19.31
C PHE A 238 18.96 5.56 -19.42
N SER A 239 19.64 5.22 -18.32
CA SER A 239 20.44 3.99 -18.17
C SER A 239 19.56 2.98 -17.43
N GLY A 240 18.83 2.15 -18.17
CA GLY A 240 17.93 1.13 -17.62
C GLY A 240 18.61 0.15 -16.66
#